data_AF-A0AAN7HQ92-F1
#
_entry.id   AF-A0AAN7HQ92-F1
#
_cell.length_a   1.000
_cell.length_b   1.000
_cell.length_c   1.000
_cell.angle_alpha   90.00
_cell.angle_beta   90.00
_cell.angle_gamma   90.00
#
_symmetry.space_group_name_H-M   'P 1'
#
loop_
_entity.id
_entity.type
_entity.pdbx_description
1 polymer ?
#
loop_
_entity_poly.entity_id
_entity_poly.type
_entity_poly.pdbx_seq_one_letter_code
_entity_poly.pdbx_strand_id
1 'polypeptide(L)'
;MSKLDDSMRMHISDISDLEKEVLSRQLQHSPFRRSHQARDRHITTLDIFDFDSTLFLSPLLSPNIWHSSFINAITTENLLGPGWWRDIRSLQLHLDRDESSTPWCSFWNEDIVTQVRASMADPSHLTVLLTGRRYHPFHALMDNMLASKGLAFDIVGLRPDPESDAPDHPTGLRFNHEPNVFETTMHFKTSFIVNILHNYPSLTDIVMWDDRRSHIRIFKEYLNKLKELGFVKRGEMMSVVPARPKYNPEWEHKTVKSMLETHNDAVLALHRAGKPFTEPSVVIENHGQMISSANTYSLKKIDWLIVLNLPPSVTTCLRSVFEPLYHQDVLSSAAGSLSGAPTWQSANAEEPVFFGDQVLLAVNTKEIATRLEQEHGIVVGRELNFKVVARSVGTRDHGMYLQVQIKDARFTLPLWYKPSSFNYLLVQNVDWIPLLDSVQLDEPSLKGVVDYHHLLTVERLEDLCPN
;
A
#
# COMPACT_ATOMS: atom_id res chain seq x y z
N MET A 1 -16.31 26.93 12.49
CA MET A 1 -14.84 26.90 12.65
C MET A 1 -14.47 25.49 13.06
N SER A 2 -13.86 24.73 12.16
CA SER A 2 -13.34 23.39 12.46
C SER A 2 -12.34 23.54 13.60
N LYS A 3 -12.50 22.78 14.70
CA LYS A 3 -11.42 22.65 15.69
C LYS A 3 -10.19 22.19 14.92
N LEU A 4 -9.08 22.91 15.03
CA LEU A 4 -7.80 22.34 14.66
C LEU A 4 -7.68 21.02 15.41
N ASP A 5 -7.28 19.97 14.71
CA ASP A 5 -6.85 18.75 15.38
C ASP A 5 -5.65 19.11 16.27
N ASP A 6 -5.73 18.83 17.57
CA ASP A 6 -4.65 19.04 18.55
C ASP A 6 -3.37 18.26 18.18
N SER A 7 -3.43 17.44 17.12
CA SER A 7 -2.32 16.69 16.53
C SER A 7 -1.31 17.53 15.72
N MET A 8 -1.65 18.75 15.28
CA MET A 8 -0.76 19.57 14.44
C MET A 8 0.15 20.49 15.27
N ARG A 9 1.47 20.36 15.09
CA ARG A 9 2.47 21.20 15.76
C ARG A 9 2.80 22.42 14.90
N MET A 10 2.53 23.60 15.44
CA MET A 10 2.64 24.87 14.70
C MET A 10 3.85 25.69 15.13
N HIS A 11 4.28 25.52 16.38
CA HIS A 11 5.39 26.26 16.96
C HIS A 11 6.34 25.34 17.75
N ILE A 12 7.60 25.75 17.88
CA ILE A 12 8.63 24.95 18.58
C ILE A 12 8.27 24.71 20.06
N SER A 13 7.45 25.59 20.65
CA SER A 13 6.90 25.43 22.01
C SER A 13 5.91 24.28 22.14
N ASP A 14 5.30 23.85 21.04
CA ASP A 14 4.31 22.77 21.03
C ASP A 14 5.01 21.39 21.07
N ILE A 15 6.32 21.37 20.84
CA ILE A 15 7.16 20.17 20.76
C ILE A 15 7.77 19.94 22.15
N SER A 16 7.68 18.70 22.64
CA SER A 16 8.28 18.33 23.93
C SER A 16 9.82 18.37 23.86
N ASP A 17 10.50 18.50 25.00
CA ASP A 17 11.97 18.60 24.98
C ASP A 17 12.65 17.33 24.47
N LEU A 18 12.07 16.16 24.75
CA LEU A 18 12.51 14.89 24.18
C LEU A 18 12.38 14.89 22.65
N GLU A 19 11.22 15.30 22.11
CA GLU A 19 11.01 15.40 20.67
C GLU A 19 12.00 16.38 20.02
N LYS A 20 12.24 17.54 20.64
CA LYS A 20 13.22 18.54 20.16
C LYS A 20 14.62 17.95 20.12
N GLU A 21 15.03 17.24 21.16
CA GLU A 21 16.35 16.63 21.24
C GLU A 21 16.56 15.62 20.10
N VAL A 22 15.60 14.71 19.92
CA VAL A 22 15.63 13.69 18.87
C VAL A 22 15.68 14.33 17.46
N LEU A 23 14.83 15.33 17.20
CA LEU A 23 14.82 16.06 15.93
C LEU A 23 16.12 16.85 15.70
N SER A 24 16.68 17.44 16.75
CA SER A 24 17.95 18.17 16.69
C SER A 24 19.10 17.22 16.36
N ARG A 25 19.14 16.03 16.97
CA ARG A 25 20.13 15.00 16.64
C ARG A 25 19.99 14.55 15.19
N GLN A 26 18.77 14.30 14.71
CA GLN A 26 18.55 13.91 13.31
C GLN A 26 19.03 15.00 12.34
N LEU A 27 18.74 16.27 12.64
CA LEU A 27 19.24 17.41 11.84
C LEU A 27 20.76 17.51 11.88
N GLN A 28 21.39 17.41 13.06
CA GLN A 28 22.85 17.51 13.23
C GLN A 28 23.61 16.41 12.48
N HIS A 29 23.05 15.21 12.40
CA HIS A 29 23.65 14.08 11.69
C HIS A 29 23.34 14.05 10.18
N SER A 30 22.48 14.96 9.69
CA SER A 30 22.12 15.03 8.27
C SER A 30 23.33 15.34 7.37
N PRO A 31 23.32 14.88 6.10
CA PRO A 31 24.31 15.26 5.10
C PRO A 31 24.49 16.78 5.00
N PHE A 32 23.38 17.54 5.08
CA PHE A 32 23.40 19.00 5.06
C PHE A 32 24.25 19.59 6.20
N ARG A 33 24.05 19.19 7.46
CA ARG A 33 24.84 19.73 8.58
C ARG A 33 26.30 19.29 8.57
N ARG A 34 26.59 18.11 8.02
CA ARG A 34 27.96 17.56 7.94
C ARG A 34 28.78 18.15 6.78
N SER A 35 28.13 18.55 5.69
CA SER A 35 28.79 19.12 4.53
C SER A 35 29.30 20.55 4.78
N HIS A 36 30.54 20.84 4.38
CA HIS A 36 31.08 22.20 4.45
C HIS A 36 30.43 23.13 3.41
N GLN A 37 30.06 22.60 2.23
CA GLN A 37 29.38 23.36 1.16
C GLN A 37 27.97 23.83 1.57
N ALA A 38 27.33 23.15 2.53
CA ALA A 38 26.00 23.51 3.00
C ALA A 38 25.98 24.81 3.82
N ARG A 39 27.13 25.26 4.35
CA ARG A 39 27.20 26.48 5.17
C ARG A 39 27.06 27.77 4.38
N ASP A 40 27.29 27.70 3.06
CA ASP A 40 27.25 28.86 2.17
C ASP A 40 25.96 28.92 1.31
N ARG A 41 25.09 27.91 1.39
CA ARG A 41 23.82 27.87 0.65
C ARG A 41 22.80 28.82 1.29
N HIS A 42 22.32 29.77 0.51
CA HIS A 42 21.19 30.61 0.89
C HIS A 42 19.88 29.89 0.57
N ILE A 43 19.42 29.05 1.50
CA ILE A 43 18.19 28.27 1.33
C ILE A 43 16.95 29.12 1.65
N THR A 44 15.98 29.12 0.74
CA THR A 44 14.70 29.84 0.84
C THR A 44 13.49 28.93 0.70
N THR A 45 13.66 27.74 0.11
CA THR A 45 12.57 26.80 -0.15
C THR A 45 12.85 25.44 0.46
N LEU A 46 11.86 24.85 1.13
CA LEU A 46 11.91 23.51 1.71
C LEU A 46 11.04 22.57 0.86
N ASP A 47 11.70 21.65 0.17
CA ASP A 47 11.01 20.62 -0.62
C ASP A 47 10.98 19.31 0.15
N ILE A 48 9.78 18.76 0.36
CA ILE A 48 9.56 17.56 1.16
C ILE A 48 8.89 16.48 0.34
N PHE A 49 9.60 15.37 0.14
CA PHE A 49 9.09 14.22 -0.58
C PHE A 49 8.73 13.11 0.41
N ASP A 50 7.50 12.59 0.36
CA ASP A 50 7.17 11.32 1.02
C ASP A 50 7.80 10.13 0.28
N PHE A 51 7.99 9.02 0.99
CA PHE A 51 8.62 7.83 0.43
C PHE A 51 7.61 6.84 -0.15
N ASP A 52 6.78 6.23 0.71
CA ASP A 52 5.97 5.07 0.37
C ASP A 52 4.80 5.43 -0.55
N SER A 53 4.76 4.86 -1.75
CA SER A 53 3.80 5.15 -2.83
C SER A 53 3.90 6.56 -3.43
N THR A 54 4.89 7.35 -3.01
CA THR A 54 5.19 8.69 -3.53
C THR A 54 6.47 8.65 -4.38
N LEU A 55 7.64 8.64 -3.74
CA LEU A 55 8.94 8.51 -4.43
C LEU A 55 9.22 7.06 -4.85
N PHE A 56 8.81 6.12 -4.00
CA PHE A 56 9.07 4.69 -4.16
C PHE A 56 7.75 3.92 -4.21
N LEU A 57 7.64 2.97 -5.14
CA LEU A 57 6.51 2.07 -5.32
C LEU A 57 6.53 0.97 -4.25
N SER A 58 6.46 1.36 -2.98
CA SER A 58 6.47 0.43 -1.86
C SER A 58 5.37 -0.63 -2.03
N PRO A 59 5.71 -1.92 -1.90
CA PRO A 59 4.69 -2.96 -2.02
C PRO A 59 3.61 -2.82 -0.96
N LEU A 60 2.38 -3.04 -1.41
CA LEU A 60 1.17 -3.05 -0.60
C LEU A 60 0.57 -4.45 -0.70
N LEU A 61 0.00 -4.92 0.41
CA LEU A 61 -0.70 -6.20 0.42
C LEU A 61 -1.89 -6.16 -0.56
N SER A 62 -2.01 -7.23 -1.34
CA SER A 62 -3.00 -7.40 -2.38
C SER A 62 -4.34 -7.85 -1.78
N PRO A 63 -5.43 -7.11 -2.02
CA PRO A 63 -6.77 -7.55 -1.62
C PRO A 63 -7.26 -8.76 -2.42
N ASN A 64 -6.56 -9.13 -3.50
CA ASN A 64 -6.79 -10.35 -4.27
C ASN A 64 -6.24 -11.62 -3.57
N ILE A 65 -5.47 -11.46 -2.48
CA ILE A 65 -4.87 -12.57 -1.72
C ILE A 65 -5.39 -12.54 -0.27
N TRP A 66 -5.37 -11.38 0.36
CA TRP A 66 -5.61 -11.23 1.79
C TRP A 66 -6.94 -10.55 2.08
N HIS A 67 -7.63 -11.06 3.09
CA HIS A 67 -8.80 -10.37 3.60
C HIS A 67 -8.44 -9.05 4.28
N SER A 68 -9.31 -8.05 4.14
CA SER A 68 -9.12 -6.68 4.66
C SER A 68 -8.81 -6.60 6.16
N SER A 69 -9.48 -7.41 7.00
CA SER A 69 -9.22 -7.46 8.45
C SER A 69 -7.81 -7.99 8.75
N PHE A 70 -7.32 -8.96 7.97
CA PHE A 70 -5.96 -9.46 8.13
C PHE A 70 -4.91 -8.46 7.64
N ILE A 71 -5.16 -7.77 6.53
CA ILE A 71 -4.33 -6.63 6.09
C ILE A 71 -4.22 -5.59 7.20
N ASN A 72 -5.34 -5.21 7.83
CA ASN A 72 -5.33 -4.29 8.97
C ASN A 72 -4.53 -4.84 10.17
N ALA A 73 -4.63 -6.14 10.44
CA ALA A 73 -3.92 -6.76 11.56
C ALA A 73 -2.40 -6.80 11.36
N ILE A 74 -1.93 -7.24 10.18
CA ILE A 74 -0.49 -7.38 9.88
C ILE A 74 0.19 -6.04 9.60
N THR A 75 -0.57 -5.00 9.27
CA THR A 75 -0.03 -3.64 9.07
C THR A 75 0.05 -2.86 10.38
N THR A 76 -0.80 -3.16 11.36
CA THR A 76 -0.77 -2.59 12.71
C THR A 76 0.54 -2.93 13.42
N GLU A 77 1.23 -1.91 13.94
CA GLU A 77 2.46 -2.09 14.72
C GLU A 77 2.17 -2.90 15.99
N ASN A 78 3.03 -3.88 16.30
CA ASN A 78 3.00 -4.72 17.50
C ASN A 78 1.81 -5.68 17.64
N LEU A 79 0.95 -5.82 16.64
CA LEU A 79 -0.16 -6.77 16.71
C LEU A 79 0.24 -8.17 16.19
N LEU A 80 0.74 -8.25 14.95
CA LEU A 80 1.27 -9.47 14.34
C LEU A 80 2.73 -9.22 13.92
N GLY A 81 3.61 -9.10 14.90
CA GLY A 81 5.00 -8.66 14.71
C GLY A 81 5.15 -7.13 14.66
N PRO A 82 6.17 -6.58 13.97
CA PRO A 82 6.48 -5.15 14.00
C PRO A 82 5.45 -4.28 13.26
N GLY A 83 4.61 -4.89 12.42
CA GLY A 83 3.75 -4.22 11.45
C GLY A 83 4.44 -4.05 10.09
N TRP A 84 3.68 -4.17 8.99
CA TRP A 84 4.18 -4.10 7.60
C TRP A 84 5.12 -2.92 7.33
N TRP A 85 4.75 -1.72 7.81
CA TRP A 85 5.53 -0.50 7.58
C TRP A 85 6.82 -0.42 8.40
N ARG A 86 6.95 -1.24 9.45
CA ARG A 86 8.15 -1.31 10.30
C ARG A 86 9.04 -2.51 9.95
N ASP A 87 8.48 -3.54 9.34
CA ASP A 87 9.22 -4.75 9.01
C ASP A 87 10.14 -4.53 7.80
N ILE A 88 11.45 -4.76 7.97
CA ILE A 88 12.44 -4.58 6.89
C ILE A 88 12.10 -5.43 5.65
N ARG A 89 11.46 -6.58 5.86
CA ARG A 89 11.12 -7.51 4.78
C ARG A 89 10.19 -6.89 3.74
N SER A 90 9.40 -5.88 4.13
CA SER A 90 8.54 -5.12 3.20
C SER A 90 9.30 -4.37 2.09
N LEU A 91 10.61 -4.13 2.25
CA LEU A 91 11.49 -3.52 1.25
C LEU A 91 12.66 -4.43 0.82
N GLN A 92 12.70 -5.69 1.29
CA GLN A 92 13.66 -6.71 0.85
C GLN A 92 13.15 -7.42 -0.41
N LEU A 93 13.05 -6.62 -1.48
CA LEU A 93 12.53 -7.03 -2.77
C LEU A 93 13.63 -7.82 -3.48
N HIS A 94 13.49 -9.15 -3.56
CA HIS A 94 14.41 -9.99 -4.33
C HIS A 94 13.75 -10.32 -5.67
N LEU A 95 13.51 -9.26 -6.44
CA LEU A 95 12.68 -9.32 -7.63
C LEU A 95 13.50 -8.92 -8.84
N ASP A 96 14.48 -9.76 -9.15
CA ASP A 96 14.92 -10.07 -10.51
C ASP A 96 15.87 -11.28 -10.45
N ARG A 97 15.68 -12.25 -11.34
CA ARG A 97 16.62 -13.38 -11.52
C ARG A 97 17.86 -12.98 -12.31
N ASP A 98 17.99 -11.70 -12.63
CA ASP A 98 19.09 -11.13 -13.38
C ASP A 98 20.04 -10.48 -12.38
N GLU A 99 21.18 -11.13 -12.11
CA GLU A 99 22.16 -10.74 -11.08
C GLU A 99 22.80 -9.34 -11.31
N SER A 100 22.40 -8.64 -12.37
CA SER A 100 22.99 -7.39 -12.84
C SER A 100 22.19 -6.11 -12.51
N SER A 101 20.90 -6.20 -12.15
CA SER A 101 20.09 -5.04 -11.78
C SER A 101 20.10 -4.80 -10.26
N THR A 102 20.08 -3.52 -9.84
CA THR A 102 19.87 -3.23 -8.41
C THR A 102 18.43 -3.63 -8.03
N PRO A 103 18.18 -4.18 -6.82
CA PRO A 103 16.89 -4.80 -6.46
C PRO A 103 15.66 -3.87 -6.53
N TRP A 104 15.89 -2.58 -6.74
CA TRP A 104 14.89 -1.52 -6.64
C TRP A 104 14.69 -0.76 -7.95
N CYS A 105 15.37 -1.12 -9.04
CA CYS A 105 15.38 -0.31 -10.26
C CYS A 105 13.98 -0.05 -10.83
N SER A 106 13.08 -1.04 -10.75
CA SER A 106 11.69 -0.96 -11.21
C SER A 106 10.71 -0.41 -10.16
N PHE A 107 11.19 0.08 -9.02
CA PHE A 107 10.33 0.54 -7.92
C PHE A 107 10.38 2.05 -7.71
N TRP A 108 11.01 2.81 -8.59
CA TRP A 108 11.04 4.27 -8.49
C TRP A 108 9.92 4.91 -9.31
N ASN A 109 9.27 5.92 -8.74
CA ASN A 109 8.40 6.82 -9.48
C ASN A 109 9.27 7.85 -10.22
N GLU A 110 9.51 7.64 -11.51
CA GLU A 110 10.46 8.47 -12.27
C GLU A 110 10.02 9.94 -12.41
N ASP A 111 8.71 10.22 -12.35
CA ASP A 111 8.19 11.58 -12.36
C ASP A 111 8.63 12.31 -11.08
N ILE A 112 8.52 11.66 -9.92
CA ILE A 112 8.93 12.23 -8.63
C ILE A 112 10.45 12.25 -8.49
N VAL A 113 11.17 11.24 -9.00
CA VAL A 113 12.65 11.27 -9.10
C VAL A 113 13.12 12.49 -9.88
N THR A 114 12.42 12.86 -10.96
CA THR A 114 12.72 14.07 -11.74
C THR A 114 12.54 15.34 -10.89
N GLN A 115 11.47 15.42 -10.09
CA GLN A 115 11.27 16.54 -9.16
C GLN A 115 12.34 16.61 -8.07
N VAL A 116 12.73 15.47 -7.50
CA VAL A 116 13.81 15.39 -6.50
C VAL A 116 15.12 15.89 -7.11
N ARG A 117 15.47 15.47 -8.32
CA ARG A 117 16.69 15.93 -9.00
C ARG A 117 16.67 17.42 -9.32
N ALA A 118 15.52 17.96 -9.70
CA ALA A 118 15.36 19.40 -9.91
C ALA A 118 15.60 20.17 -8.60
N SER A 119 15.00 19.70 -7.49
CA SER A 119 15.22 20.25 -6.15
C SER A 119 16.69 20.19 -5.73
N MET A 120 17.36 19.04 -5.91
CA MET A 120 18.77 18.85 -5.58
C MET A 120 19.72 19.77 -6.39
N ALA A 121 19.33 20.14 -7.61
CA ALA A 121 20.13 20.99 -8.48
C ALA A 121 20.01 22.48 -8.13
N ASP A 122 18.96 22.88 -7.41
CA ASP A 122 18.73 24.27 -7.03
C ASP A 122 19.38 24.57 -5.66
N PRO A 123 20.41 25.44 -5.60
CA PRO A 123 21.11 25.73 -4.35
C PRO A 123 20.24 26.48 -3.32
N SER A 124 19.12 27.08 -3.74
CA SER A 124 18.16 27.78 -2.87
C SER A 124 17.10 26.86 -2.26
N HIS A 125 17.06 25.60 -2.68
CA HIS A 125 16.15 24.59 -2.14
C HIS A 125 16.86 23.75 -1.08
N LEU A 126 16.14 23.30 -0.06
CA LEU A 126 16.56 22.29 0.91
C LEU A 126 15.75 21.02 0.63
N THR A 127 16.40 19.99 0.09
CA THR A 127 15.72 18.79 -0.41
C THR A 127 15.62 17.71 0.68
N VAL A 128 14.40 17.40 1.12
CA VAL A 128 14.15 16.51 2.26
C VAL A 128 13.31 15.30 1.85
N LEU A 129 13.75 14.11 2.25
CA LEU A 129 12.90 12.91 2.28
C LEU A 129 12.27 12.82 3.66
N LEU A 130 10.94 12.72 3.78
CA LEU A 130 10.25 12.63 5.07
C LEU A 130 9.20 11.54 5.07
N THR A 131 9.44 10.45 5.81
CA THR A 131 8.60 9.25 5.79
C THR A 131 8.19 8.80 7.20
N GLY A 132 7.05 8.09 7.26
CA GLY A 132 6.61 7.41 8.47
C GLY A 132 7.39 6.13 8.80
N ARG A 133 8.27 5.65 7.90
CA ARG A 133 9.17 4.51 8.18
C ARG A 133 10.04 4.82 9.39
N ARG A 134 10.23 3.81 10.25
CA ARG A 134 11.04 3.92 11.47
C ARG A 134 12.52 4.04 11.16
N TYR A 135 13.27 4.73 12.01
CA TYR A 135 14.73 4.83 11.87
C TYR A 135 15.40 3.46 11.90
N HIS A 136 15.04 2.59 12.85
CA HIS A 136 15.37 1.18 12.81
C HIS A 136 14.19 0.36 12.31
N PRO A 137 14.42 -0.58 11.36
CA PRO A 137 15.71 -0.96 10.78
C PRO A 137 16.10 -0.20 9.49
N PHE A 138 15.36 0.84 9.09
CA PHE A 138 15.44 1.36 7.72
C PHE A 138 16.58 2.34 7.44
N HIS A 139 17.24 2.94 8.43
CA HIS A 139 18.27 3.98 8.17
C HIS A 139 19.36 3.48 7.20
N ALA A 140 19.95 2.31 7.48
CA ALA A 140 20.97 1.73 6.62
C ALA A 140 20.42 1.26 5.26
N LEU A 141 19.18 0.75 5.24
CA LEU A 141 18.54 0.30 4.00
C LEU A 141 18.21 1.49 3.08
N MET A 142 17.65 2.56 3.64
CA MET A 142 17.25 3.76 2.92
C MET A 142 18.45 4.42 2.26
N ASP A 143 19.58 4.53 2.97
CA ASP A 143 20.82 5.06 2.42
C ASP A 143 21.28 4.28 1.17
N ASN A 144 21.25 2.94 1.24
CA ASN A 144 21.58 2.08 0.09
C ASN A 144 20.59 2.23 -1.07
N MET A 145 19.28 2.31 -0.78
CA MET A 145 18.24 2.50 -1.79
C MET A 145 18.44 3.82 -2.53
N LEU A 146 18.58 4.92 -1.79
CA LEU A 146 18.77 6.25 -2.36
C LEU A 146 20.07 6.35 -3.17
N ALA A 147 21.17 5.79 -2.66
CA ALA A 147 22.45 5.73 -3.35
C ALA A 147 22.36 4.95 -4.67
N SER A 148 21.61 3.83 -4.70
CA SER A 148 21.41 3.03 -5.92
C SER A 148 20.72 3.81 -7.06
N LYS A 149 19.99 4.88 -6.72
CA LYS A 149 19.29 5.76 -7.67
C LYS A 149 20.02 7.10 -7.88
N GLY A 150 21.15 7.31 -7.20
CA GLY A 150 21.90 8.56 -7.22
C GLY A 150 21.15 9.74 -6.60
N LEU A 151 20.27 9.48 -5.62
CA LEU A 151 19.51 10.51 -4.92
C LEU A 151 20.24 10.88 -3.62
N ALA A 152 20.69 12.12 -3.52
CA ALA A 152 21.41 12.65 -2.38
C ALA A 152 20.59 13.75 -1.71
N PHE A 153 19.73 13.35 -0.78
CA PHE A 153 18.91 14.28 0.00
C PHE A 153 19.77 15.05 1.01
N ASP A 154 19.42 16.31 1.24
CA ASP A 154 20.05 17.14 2.26
C ASP A 154 19.76 16.58 3.66
N ILE A 155 18.52 16.12 3.86
CA ILE A 155 18.05 15.51 5.11
C ILE A 155 17.14 14.32 4.78
N VAL A 156 17.37 13.20 5.47
CA VAL A 156 16.49 12.03 5.46
C VAL A 156 15.81 11.93 6.83
N GLY A 157 14.53 12.31 6.87
CA GLY A 157 13.66 12.27 8.04
C GLY A 157 12.94 10.93 8.17
N LEU A 158 13.52 10.03 8.96
CA LEU A 158 12.86 8.78 9.39
C LEU A 158 12.19 8.99 10.74
N ARG A 159 11.02 8.37 10.95
CA ARG A 159 10.30 8.44 12.22
C ARG A 159 11.17 7.80 13.33
N PRO A 160 11.49 8.51 14.41
CA PRO A 160 12.32 7.95 15.47
C PRO A 160 11.68 6.73 16.14
N ASP A 161 12.52 5.80 16.57
CA ASP A 161 12.13 4.72 17.49
C ASP A 161 11.97 5.27 18.91
N PRO A 162 11.32 4.52 19.82
CA PRO A 162 11.45 4.76 21.26
C PRO A 162 12.92 4.79 21.69
N GLU A 163 13.27 5.69 22.59
CA GLU A 163 14.62 5.81 23.18
C GLU A 163 14.77 4.73 24.27
N SER A 164 15.19 3.53 23.86
CA SER A 164 15.42 2.41 24.79
C SER A 164 16.91 2.21 25.06
N ASP A 165 17.26 1.94 26.32
CA ASP A 165 18.56 1.41 26.74
C ASP A 165 18.71 -0.10 26.47
N ALA A 166 17.66 -0.77 25.99
CA ALA A 166 17.70 -2.21 25.74
C ALA A 166 18.62 -2.51 24.53
N PRO A 167 19.59 -3.44 24.67
CA PRO A 167 20.49 -3.79 23.58
C PRO A 167 19.69 -4.26 22.37
N ASP A 168 20.14 -3.90 21.18
CA ASP A 168 19.68 -4.46 19.90
C ASP A 168 19.51 -5.97 20.04
N HIS A 169 18.27 -6.44 20.29
CA HIS A 169 18.06 -7.85 20.52
C HIS A 169 18.34 -8.61 19.21
N PRO A 170 19.29 -9.55 19.20
CA PRO A 170 19.80 -10.16 17.98
C PRO A 170 18.82 -11.16 17.33
N THR A 171 17.63 -11.38 17.91
CA THR A 171 16.60 -12.29 17.40
C THR A 171 15.57 -11.63 16.46
N GLY A 172 15.80 -10.38 16.04
CA GLY A 172 15.18 -9.84 14.82
C GLY A 172 13.71 -9.37 14.92
N LEU A 173 13.06 -9.46 16.08
CA LEU A 173 11.75 -8.86 16.32
C LEU A 173 11.81 -7.72 17.32
N ARG A 174 11.48 -6.52 16.85
CA ARG A 174 11.26 -5.34 17.68
C ARG A 174 9.76 -5.19 17.89
N PHE A 175 9.20 -5.84 18.90
CA PHE A 175 7.97 -5.29 19.51
C PHE A 175 8.38 -4.00 20.24
N ASN A 176 7.60 -2.93 20.10
CA ASN A 176 7.81 -1.77 20.97
C ASN A 176 7.32 -2.13 22.36
N HIS A 177 8.26 -2.27 23.29
CA HIS A 177 7.95 -2.34 24.71
C HIS A 177 7.83 -0.95 25.35
N GLU A 178 8.21 0.09 24.60
CA GLU A 178 8.23 1.47 25.05
C GLU A 178 7.30 2.37 24.22
N PRO A 179 6.78 3.45 24.82
CA PRO A 179 5.99 4.44 24.11
C PRO A 179 6.74 5.05 22.92
N ASN A 180 6.00 5.36 21.86
CA ASN A 180 6.56 6.10 20.74
C ASN A 180 6.98 7.52 21.17
N VAL A 181 8.12 8.01 20.68
CA VAL A 181 8.54 9.42 20.85
C VAL A 181 7.49 10.39 20.28
N PHE A 182 6.93 10.04 19.11
CA PHE A 182 5.83 10.75 18.48
C PHE A 182 4.61 9.84 18.39
N GLU A 183 3.44 10.33 18.81
CA GLU A 183 2.22 9.52 18.89
C GLU A 183 1.80 9.01 17.51
N THR A 184 1.81 9.91 16.51
CA THR A 184 1.41 9.60 15.13
C THR A 184 2.46 10.03 14.11
N THR A 185 2.37 9.48 12.90
CA THR A 185 3.18 9.96 11.76
C THR A 185 2.96 11.44 11.47
N MET A 186 1.72 11.93 11.62
CA MET A 186 1.40 13.34 11.39
C MET A 186 2.06 14.25 12.44
N HIS A 187 2.06 13.83 13.71
CA HIS A 187 2.74 14.54 14.80
C HIS A 187 4.24 14.61 14.54
N PHE A 188 4.88 13.50 14.15
CA PHE A 188 6.29 13.50 13.74
C PHE A 188 6.56 14.46 12.58
N LYS A 189 5.81 14.35 11.47
CA LYS A 189 6.06 15.16 10.27
C LYS A 189 5.89 16.66 10.52
N THR A 190 4.86 17.07 11.27
CA THR A 190 4.64 18.49 11.60
C THR A 190 5.70 19.02 12.58
N SER A 191 6.07 18.25 13.61
CA SER A 191 7.19 18.60 14.50
C SER A 191 8.51 18.76 13.75
N PHE A 192 8.79 17.86 12.80
CA PHE A 192 9.98 17.92 11.95
C PHE A 192 10.03 19.24 11.17
N ILE A 193 8.93 19.63 10.50
CA ILE A 193 8.85 20.86 9.71
C ILE A 193 9.11 22.09 10.59
N VAL A 194 8.44 22.19 11.73
CA VAL A 194 8.64 23.30 12.69
C VAL A 194 10.09 23.36 13.17
N ASN A 195 10.71 22.23 13.48
CA ASN A 195 12.12 22.18 13.88
C ASN A 195 13.05 22.70 12.77
N ILE A 196 12.80 22.36 11.50
CA ILE A 196 13.58 22.88 10.36
C ILE A 196 13.41 24.40 10.21
N LEU A 197 12.17 24.90 10.20
CA LEU A 197 11.89 26.34 10.08
C LEU A 197 12.52 27.14 11.22
N HIS A 198 12.47 26.62 12.45
CA HIS A 198 13.11 27.24 13.61
C HIS A 198 14.64 27.34 13.44
N ASN A 199 15.28 26.31 12.90
CA ASN A 199 16.73 26.28 12.70
C ASN A 199 17.20 27.07 11.47
N TYR A 200 16.31 27.32 10.50
CA TYR A 200 16.63 28.05 9.27
C TYR A 200 15.54 29.08 8.94
N PRO A 201 15.55 30.25 9.60
CA PRO A 201 14.54 31.29 9.38
C PRO A 201 14.55 31.92 7.98
N SER A 202 15.54 31.60 7.13
CA SER A 202 15.58 32.03 5.73
C SER A 202 14.59 31.26 4.86
N LEU A 203 14.11 30.09 5.31
CA LEU A 203 13.09 29.32 4.60
C LEU A 203 11.75 30.06 4.63
N THR A 204 11.28 30.50 3.47
CA THR A 204 10.02 31.20 3.30
C THR A 204 8.98 30.43 2.50
N ASP A 205 9.36 29.33 1.87
CA ASP A 205 8.49 28.57 0.98
C ASP A 205 8.58 27.08 1.29
N ILE A 206 7.46 26.37 1.23
CA ILE A 206 7.41 24.91 1.39
C ILE A 206 6.66 24.30 0.21
N VAL A 207 7.21 23.23 -0.36
CA VAL A 207 6.52 22.37 -1.33
C VAL A 207 6.58 20.92 -0.85
N MET A 208 5.44 20.23 -0.84
CA MET A 208 5.34 18.86 -0.34
C MET A 208 4.70 17.93 -1.37
N TRP A 209 5.20 16.69 -1.47
CA TRP A 209 4.65 15.61 -2.30
C TRP A 209 4.24 14.43 -1.43
N ASP A 210 2.99 13.97 -1.55
CA ASP A 210 2.44 12.80 -0.84
C ASP A 210 1.31 12.21 -1.73
N ASP A 211 1.08 10.90 -1.64
CA ASP A 211 0.05 10.18 -2.40
C ASP A 211 -1.27 10.01 -1.62
N ARG A 212 -1.21 10.10 -0.28
CA ARG A 212 -2.34 9.75 0.59
C ARG A 212 -3.30 10.91 0.68
N ARG A 213 -4.52 10.72 0.14
CA ARG A 213 -5.60 11.73 0.17
C ARG A 213 -5.86 12.32 1.55
N SER A 214 -5.80 11.50 2.61
CA SER A 214 -5.97 11.96 3.99
C SER A 214 -4.83 12.89 4.44
N HIS A 215 -3.57 12.54 4.15
CA HIS A 215 -2.41 13.39 4.42
C HIS A 215 -2.45 14.67 3.60
N ILE A 216 -2.72 14.59 2.30
CA ILE A 216 -2.80 15.75 1.40
C ILE A 216 -3.81 16.77 1.94
N ARG A 217 -4.98 16.33 2.42
CA ARG A 217 -5.98 17.23 3.00
C ARG A 217 -5.44 17.93 4.26
N ILE A 218 -4.87 17.16 5.18
CA ILE A 218 -4.34 17.68 6.45
C ILE A 218 -3.17 18.64 6.19
N PHE A 219 -2.21 18.28 5.33
CA PHE A 219 -1.07 19.15 5.02
C PHE A 219 -1.46 20.42 4.28
N LYS A 220 -2.50 20.40 3.43
CA LYS A 220 -3.03 21.64 2.83
C LYS A 220 -3.51 22.62 3.90
N GLU A 221 -4.25 22.13 4.89
CA GLU A 221 -4.72 22.96 6.01
C GLU A 221 -3.54 23.45 6.86
N TYR A 222 -2.60 22.56 7.19
CA TYR A 222 -1.38 22.88 7.93
C TYR A 222 -0.53 23.98 7.28
N LEU A 223 -0.23 23.84 5.98
CA LEU A 223 0.60 24.79 5.22
C LEU A 223 -0.09 26.16 5.10
N ASN A 224 -1.41 26.18 4.89
CA ASN A 224 -2.18 27.42 4.91
C ASN A 224 -2.10 28.10 6.29
N LYS A 225 -2.14 27.33 7.37
CA LYS A 225 -2.01 27.88 8.72
C LYS A 225 -0.61 28.44 8.99
N LEU A 226 0.45 27.76 8.57
CA LEU A 226 1.82 28.30 8.68
C LEU A 226 1.95 29.64 7.93
N LYS A 227 1.31 29.76 6.77
CA LYS A 227 1.26 31.00 5.99
C LYS A 227 0.48 32.11 6.71
N GLU A 228 -0.70 31.81 7.26
CA GLU A 228 -1.49 32.78 8.04
C GLU A 228 -0.74 33.31 9.26
N LEU A 229 0.05 32.46 9.91
CA LEU A 229 0.87 32.82 11.07
C LEU A 229 2.17 33.54 10.69
N GLY A 230 2.48 33.64 9.40
CA GLY A 230 3.68 34.33 8.90
C GLY A 230 4.98 33.53 9.05
N PHE A 231 4.91 32.23 9.39
CA PHE A 231 6.10 31.37 9.42
C PHE A 231 6.66 31.12 8.03
N VAL A 232 5.80 31.11 7.01
CA VAL A 232 6.16 30.98 5.59
C VAL A 232 5.34 31.95 4.75
N LYS A 233 5.84 32.32 3.58
CA LYS A 233 5.15 33.13 2.57
C LYS A 233 4.30 32.25 1.64
N ARG A 234 4.77 31.05 1.30
CA ARG A 234 4.09 30.07 0.45
C ARG A 234 4.17 28.67 1.04
N GLY A 235 3.07 27.92 0.91
CA GLY A 235 3.02 26.50 1.21
C GLY A 235 2.19 25.80 0.13
N GLU A 236 2.74 24.77 -0.50
CA GLU A 236 2.10 24.03 -1.59
C GLU A 236 2.14 22.53 -1.35
N MET A 237 1.02 21.87 -1.67
CA MET A 237 0.86 20.43 -1.53
C MET A 237 0.54 19.81 -2.89
N MET A 238 1.49 19.04 -3.41
CA MET A 238 1.42 18.32 -4.68
C MET A 238 0.86 16.91 -4.44
N SER A 239 -0.29 16.63 -5.05
CA SER A 239 -0.87 15.29 -5.01
C SER A 239 -0.13 14.38 -5.97
N VAL A 240 0.42 13.28 -5.47
CA VAL A 240 0.98 12.23 -6.32
C VAL A 240 -0.10 11.18 -6.57
N VAL A 241 -0.24 10.73 -7.82
CA VAL A 241 -1.15 9.62 -8.12
C VAL A 241 -0.47 8.35 -7.60
N PRO A 242 -1.10 7.62 -6.65
CA PRO A 242 -0.49 6.42 -6.09
C PRO A 242 -0.31 5.37 -7.19
N ALA A 243 0.90 4.85 -7.29
CA ALA A 243 1.23 3.73 -8.16
C ALA A 243 1.72 2.58 -7.28
N ARG A 244 1.24 1.37 -7.59
CA ARG A 244 1.72 0.14 -6.96
C ARG A 244 2.78 -0.51 -7.84
N PRO A 245 3.70 -1.29 -7.27
CA PRO A 245 4.61 -2.09 -8.09
C PRO A 245 3.84 -3.22 -8.78
N LYS A 246 4.50 -3.86 -9.77
CA LYS A 246 3.96 -5.05 -10.43
C LYS A 246 3.54 -6.13 -9.42
N TYR A 247 2.43 -6.79 -9.74
CA TYR A 247 1.85 -7.83 -8.91
C TYR A 247 2.81 -9.01 -8.71
N ASN A 248 3.09 -9.36 -7.46
CA ASN A 248 3.96 -10.47 -7.10
C ASN A 248 3.39 -11.31 -5.94
N PRO A 249 2.44 -12.20 -6.22
CA PRO A 249 1.78 -13.00 -5.19
C PRO A 249 2.74 -13.94 -4.46
N GLU A 250 3.77 -14.47 -5.13
CA GLU A 250 4.71 -15.43 -4.54
C GLU A 250 5.59 -14.76 -3.47
N TRP A 251 6.18 -13.61 -3.79
CA TRP A 251 6.98 -12.84 -2.84
C TRP A 251 6.14 -12.37 -1.66
N GLU A 252 4.92 -11.88 -1.94
CA GLU A 252 4.01 -11.37 -0.92
C GLU A 252 3.61 -12.47 0.06
N HIS A 253 3.19 -13.64 -0.45
CA HIS A 253 2.85 -14.81 0.37
C HIS A 253 4.03 -15.28 1.21
N LYS A 254 5.23 -15.40 0.62
CA LYS A 254 6.45 -15.79 1.35
C LYS A 254 6.79 -14.81 2.46
N THR A 255 6.69 -13.52 2.19
CA THR A 255 7.01 -12.44 3.14
C THR A 255 6.03 -12.44 4.31
N VAL A 256 4.72 -12.45 4.03
CA VAL A 256 3.67 -12.47 5.06
C VAL A 256 3.76 -13.74 5.91
N LYS A 257 3.97 -14.90 5.29
CA LYS A 257 4.15 -16.16 6.01
C LYS A 257 5.36 -16.09 6.96
N SER A 258 6.49 -15.58 6.49
CA SER A 258 7.68 -15.38 7.33
C SER A 258 7.41 -14.42 8.48
N MET A 259 6.68 -13.31 8.25
CA MET A 259 6.29 -12.38 9.32
C MET A 259 5.47 -13.07 10.41
N LEU A 260 4.51 -13.90 10.02
CA LEU A 260 3.65 -14.64 10.96
C LEU A 260 4.43 -15.70 11.74
N GLU A 261 5.33 -16.44 11.07
CA GLU A 261 6.20 -17.43 11.72
C GLU A 261 7.10 -16.78 12.77
N THR A 262 7.75 -15.68 12.42
CA THR A 262 8.61 -14.93 13.34
C THR A 262 7.79 -14.41 14.54
N HIS A 263 6.59 -13.86 14.31
CA HIS A 263 5.67 -13.44 15.38
C HIS A 263 5.38 -14.59 16.34
N ASN A 264 4.99 -15.75 15.81
CA ASN A 264 4.71 -16.93 16.62
C ASN A 264 5.92 -17.37 17.46
N ASP A 265 7.11 -17.40 16.87
CA ASP A 265 8.34 -17.76 17.57
C ASP A 265 8.63 -16.83 18.75
N ALA A 266 8.42 -15.52 18.57
CA ALA A 266 8.58 -14.55 19.65
C ALA A 266 7.55 -14.70 20.75
N VAL A 267 6.28 -14.94 20.39
CA VAL A 267 5.22 -15.22 21.37
C VAL A 267 5.58 -16.45 22.22
N LEU A 268 6.00 -17.55 21.58
CA LEU A 268 6.42 -18.76 22.27
C LEU A 268 7.65 -18.54 23.15
N ALA A 269 8.61 -17.72 22.72
CA ALA A 269 9.78 -17.38 23.51
C ALA A 269 9.42 -16.55 24.76
N LEU A 270 8.50 -15.58 24.63
CA LEU A 270 8.02 -14.77 25.76
C LEU A 270 7.25 -15.60 26.78
N HIS A 271 6.38 -16.53 26.32
CA HIS A 271 5.70 -17.50 27.18
C HIS A 271 6.70 -18.31 28.00
N ARG A 272 7.73 -18.88 27.37
CA ARG A 272 8.77 -19.67 28.07
C ARG A 272 9.53 -18.83 29.10
N ALA A 273 9.70 -17.54 28.85
CA ALA A 273 10.39 -16.61 29.74
C ALA A 273 9.50 -16.04 30.87
N GLY A 274 8.19 -16.33 30.87
CA GLY A 274 7.24 -15.77 31.84
C GLY A 274 7.11 -14.24 31.76
N LYS A 275 7.44 -13.64 30.61
CA LYS A 275 7.37 -12.19 30.41
C LYS A 275 5.98 -11.78 29.92
N PRO A 276 5.44 -10.63 30.36
CA PRO A 276 4.15 -10.16 29.90
C PRO A 276 4.18 -9.72 28.44
N PHE A 277 3.03 -9.79 27.77
CA PHE A 277 2.82 -9.15 26.47
C PHE A 277 2.41 -7.70 26.66
N THR A 278 2.98 -6.82 25.86
CA THR A 278 2.47 -5.47 25.70
C THR A 278 1.41 -5.52 24.62
N GLU A 279 0.13 -5.62 25.00
CA GLU A 279 -0.96 -5.56 24.02
C GLU A 279 -1.06 -4.15 23.42
N PRO A 280 -1.18 -4.02 22.09
CA PRO A 280 -1.48 -2.74 21.49
C PRO A 280 -2.84 -2.25 21.97
N SER A 281 -3.03 -0.93 22.03
CA SER A 281 -4.32 -0.31 22.35
C SER A 281 -5.40 -0.55 21.29
N VAL A 282 -5.03 -1.17 20.16
CA VAL A 282 -5.89 -1.40 19.02
C VAL A 282 -6.49 -2.80 19.10
N VAL A 283 -7.82 -2.84 19.04
CA VAL A 283 -8.60 -4.07 19.03
C VAL A 283 -9.08 -4.32 17.60
N ILE A 284 -8.64 -5.42 16.99
CA ILE A 284 -9.02 -5.80 15.62
C ILE A 284 -9.83 -7.08 15.65
N GLU A 285 -11.06 -7.00 15.16
CA GLU A 285 -11.87 -8.17 14.85
C GLU A 285 -11.49 -8.70 13.47
N ASN A 286 -11.26 -10.01 13.38
CA ASN A 286 -10.90 -10.74 12.19
C ASN A 286 -11.84 -11.94 12.03
N HIS A 287 -12.95 -11.73 11.31
CA HIS A 287 -13.98 -12.75 11.07
C HIS A 287 -14.48 -13.45 12.34
N GLY A 288 -14.99 -12.67 13.30
CA GLY A 288 -15.50 -13.19 14.57
C GLY A 288 -14.43 -13.62 15.57
N GLN A 289 -13.14 -13.47 15.24
CA GLN A 289 -12.03 -13.67 16.17
C GLN A 289 -11.35 -12.34 16.49
N MET A 290 -11.13 -12.06 17.78
CA MET A 290 -10.27 -10.95 18.19
C MET A 290 -8.80 -11.31 18.03
N ILE A 291 -8.05 -10.46 17.32
CA ILE A 291 -6.59 -10.60 17.20
C ILE A 291 -5.94 -9.98 18.44
N SER A 292 -4.96 -10.69 19.00
CA SER A 292 -4.16 -10.25 20.15
C SER A 292 -2.71 -10.63 19.92
N SER A 293 -1.81 -9.76 20.36
CA SER A 293 -0.37 -9.93 20.21
C SER A 293 0.19 -11.08 21.05
N ALA A 294 -0.55 -11.52 22.07
CA ALA A 294 -0.21 -12.64 22.94
C ALA A 294 -0.46 -14.03 22.34
N ASN A 295 -1.09 -14.12 21.18
CA ASN A 295 -1.48 -15.39 20.58
C ASN A 295 -0.59 -15.78 19.40
N THR A 296 -0.55 -17.08 19.12
CA THR A 296 0.04 -17.62 17.89
C THR A 296 -1.04 -17.92 16.85
N TYR A 297 -0.66 -17.87 15.57
CA TYR A 297 -1.59 -17.86 14.46
C TYR A 297 -1.09 -18.71 13.29
N SER A 298 -2.02 -19.27 12.51
CA SER A 298 -1.72 -19.87 11.20
C SER A 298 -2.58 -19.24 10.11
N LEU A 299 -2.13 -19.36 8.86
CA LEU A 299 -2.91 -18.86 7.72
C LEU A 299 -4.11 -19.76 7.46
N LYS A 300 -5.28 -19.13 7.32
CA LYS A 300 -6.56 -19.78 7.04
C LYS A 300 -7.16 -19.26 5.75
N LYS A 301 -7.76 -20.16 4.95
CA LYS A 301 -8.63 -19.79 3.84
C LYS A 301 -10.05 -19.57 4.33
N ILE A 302 -10.69 -18.51 3.85
CA ILE A 302 -12.10 -18.24 4.08
C ILE A 302 -12.86 -18.18 2.77
N ASP A 303 -14.11 -18.62 2.80
CA ASP A 303 -15.03 -18.55 1.67
C ASP A 303 -15.59 -17.12 1.58
N TRP A 304 -14.97 -16.28 0.76
CA TRP A 304 -15.24 -14.84 0.75
C TRP A 304 -16.36 -14.47 -0.22
N LEU A 305 -16.27 -14.90 -1.48
CA LEU A 305 -17.30 -14.66 -2.50
C LEU A 305 -17.89 -15.98 -2.96
N ILE A 306 -19.17 -15.97 -3.27
CA ILE A 306 -19.81 -16.99 -4.10
C ILE A 306 -19.50 -16.62 -5.55
N VAL A 307 -18.94 -17.57 -6.29
CA VAL A 307 -18.52 -17.39 -7.68
C VAL A 307 -19.03 -18.50 -8.57
N LEU A 308 -19.05 -18.27 -9.88
CA LEU A 308 -19.11 -19.35 -10.86
C LEU A 308 -17.68 -19.61 -11.37
N ASN A 309 -17.06 -20.70 -10.92
CA ASN A 309 -15.74 -21.12 -11.37
C ASN A 309 -15.81 -21.68 -12.79
N LEU A 310 -15.00 -21.13 -13.69
CA LEU A 310 -14.96 -21.47 -15.10
C LEU A 310 -13.84 -22.49 -15.36
N PRO A 311 -14.09 -23.56 -16.12
CA PRO A 311 -13.03 -24.50 -16.48
C PRO A 311 -12.04 -23.85 -17.47
N PRO A 312 -10.79 -24.36 -17.55
CA PRO A 312 -9.76 -23.78 -18.41
C PRO A 312 -10.16 -23.67 -19.89
N SER A 313 -11.01 -24.57 -20.40
CA SER A 313 -11.53 -24.50 -21.77
C SER A 313 -12.37 -23.24 -22.02
N VAL A 314 -13.24 -22.89 -21.07
CA VAL A 314 -14.08 -21.68 -21.13
C VAL A 314 -13.20 -20.44 -20.99
N THR A 315 -12.29 -20.41 -20.01
CA THR A 315 -11.36 -19.30 -19.81
C THR A 315 -10.49 -19.04 -21.05
N THR A 316 -10.00 -20.09 -21.70
CA THR A 316 -9.22 -20.00 -22.94
C THR A 316 -10.06 -19.46 -24.09
N CYS A 317 -11.29 -19.96 -24.25
CA CYS A 317 -12.24 -19.45 -25.23
C CYS A 317 -12.49 -17.95 -25.05
N LEU A 318 -12.85 -17.52 -23.84
CA LEU A 318 -13.09 -16.12 -23.52
C LEU A 318 -11.85 -15.26 -23.78
N ARG A 319 -10.65 -15.70 -23.36
CA ARG A 319 -9.41 -14.96 -23.64
C ARG A 319 -9.21 -14.79 -25.14
N SER A 320 -9.36 -15.85 -25.94
CA SER A 320 -9.14 -15.79 -27.39
C SER A 320 -10.06 -14.79 -28.11
N VAL A 321 -11.28 -14.59 -27.59
CA VAL A 321 -12.27 -13.67 -28.15
C VAL A 321 -12.04 -12.23 -27.68
N PHE A 322 -11.75 -12.03 -26.40
CA PHE A 322 -11.74 -10.70 -25.78
C PHE A 322 -10.35 -10.06 -25.67
N GLU A 323 -9.26 -10.82 -25.75
CA GLU A 323 -7.90 -10.28 -25.69
C GLU A 323 -7.57 -9.35 -26.86
N PRO A 324 -7.92 -9.67 -28.13
CA PRO A 324 -7.73 -8.74 -29.24
C PRO A 324 -8.50 -7.43 -29.05
N LEU A 325 -9.72 -7.51 -28.53
CA LEU A 325 -10.56 -6.35 -28.23
C LEU A 325 -9.97 -5.51 -27.09
N TYR A 326 -9.46 -6.16 -26.04
CA TYR A 326 -8.81 -5.50 -24.92
C TYR A 326 -7.59 -4.70 -25.39
N HIS A 327 -6.72 -5.31 -26.20
CA HIS A 327 -5.55 -4.62 -26.73
C HIS A 327 -5.93 -3.48 -27.67
N GLN A 328 -6.95 -3.66 -28.52
CA GLN A 328 -7.46 -2.59 -29.37
C GLN A 328 -7.99 -1.41 -28.55
N ASP A 329 -8.78 -1.67 -27.51
CA ASP A 329 -9.33 -0.63 -26.63
C ASP A 329 -8.20 0.10 -25.89
N VAL A 330 -7.22 -0.64 -25.34
CA VAL A 330 -6.05 -0.06 -24.65
C VAL A 330 -5.23 0.82 -25.58
N LEU A 331 -4.95 0.37 -26.81
CA LEU A 331 -4.22 1.17 -27.80
C LEU A 331 -5.00 2.42 -28.20
N SER A 332 -6.32 2.30 -28.40
CA SER A 332 -7.19 3.43 -28.75
C SER A 332 -7.26 4.46 -27.63
N SER A 333 -7.29 4.01 -26.37
CA SER A 333 -7.25 4.89 -25.20
C SER A 333 -5.89 5.59 -25.04
N ALA A 334 -4.80 4.94 -25.45
CA ALA A 334 -3.44 5.48 -25.39
C ALA A 334 -3.14 6.48 -26.52
N ALA A 335 -3.77 6.36 -27.69
CA ALA A 335 -3.55 7.25 -28.85
C ALA A 335 -3.98 8.72 -28.61
N GLY A 336 -4.72 9.00 -27.53
CA GLY A 336 -4.99 10.37 -27.06
C GLY A 336 -3.84 10.99 -26.24
N SER A 337 -2.83 10.20 -25.85
CA SER A 337 -1.62 10.65 -25.15
C SER A 337 -0.50 10.89 -26.16
N LEU A 338 -0.13 12.16 -26.35
CA LEU A 338 0.73 12.67 -27.43
C LEU A 338 2.19 12.19 -27.43
N SER A 339 2.61 11.29 -26.52
CA SER A 339 3.97 10.74 -26.49
C SER A 339 3.94 9.23 -26.69
N GLY A 340 4.24 8.74 -27.90
CA GLY A 340 4.33 7.32 -28.23
C GLY A 340 5.47 6.54 -27.53
N ALA A 341 6.07 7.08 -26.47
CA ALA A 341 7.06 6.39 -25.65
C ALA A 341 6.37 5.73 -24.44
N PRO A 342 6.73 4.49 -24.06
CA PRO A 342 6.23 3.88 -22.83
C PRO A 342 6.61 4.76 -21.63
N THR A 343 5.63 5.10 -20.80
CA THR A 343 5.87 5.83 -19.55
C THR A 343 6.47 4.89 -18.51
N TRP A 344 7.13 5.42 -17.49
CA TRP A 344 7.64 4.59 -16.39
C TRP A 344 6.52 3.80 -15.71
N GLN A 345 5.29 4.36 -15.63
CA GLN A 345 4.14 3.64 -15.08
C GLN A 345 3.87 2.36 -15.87
N SER A 346 3.90 2.41 -17.20
CA SER A 346 3.69 1.21 -18.03
C SER A 346 4.83 0.20 -17.96
N ALA A 347 6.04 0.65 -17.62
CA ALA A 347 7.18 -0.25 -17.46
C ALA A 347 7.21 -0.93 -16.08
N ASN A 348 6.78 -0.22 -15.04
CA ASN A 348 7.14 -0.54 -13.65
C ASN A 348 5.94 -0.67 -12.69
N ALA A 349 4.82 0.00 -12.96
CA ALA A 349 3.67 0.00 -12.07
C ALA A 349 2.75 -1.21 -12.31
N GLU A 350 1.81 -1.41 -11.38
CA GLU A 350 0.77 -2.42 -11.47
C GLU A 350 -0.12 -2.20 -12.70
N GLU A 351 -0.24 -3.23 -13.52
CA GLU A 351 -1.12 -3.27 -14.69
C GLU A 351 -2.23 -4.31 -14.48
N PRO A 352 -3.33 -4.23 -15.25
CA PRO A 352 -4.36 -5.25 -15.23
C PRO A 352 -3.79 -6.63 -15.59
N VAL A 353 -4.04 -7.62 -14.74
CA VAL A 353 -3.67 -9.02 -14.95
C VAL A 353 -4.93 -9.78 -15.39
N PHE A 354 -4.76 -10.76 -16.27
CA PHE A 354 -5.87 -11.64 -16.63
C PHE A 354 -6.16 -12.63 -15.51
N PHE A 355 -7.39 -12.65 -15.02
CA PHE A 355 -7.92 -13.66 -14.10
C PHE A 355 -8.99 -14.48 -14.83
N GLY A 356 -10.09 -13.86 -15.28
CA GLY A 356 -11.01 -14.36 -16.31
C GLY A 356 -11.60 -15.77 -16.11
N ASP A 357 -11.45 -16.35 -14.93
CA ASP A 357 -11.80 -17.72 -14.58
C ASP A 357 -12.95 -17.79 -13.57
N GLN A 358 -13.45 -16.65 -13.11
CA GLN A 358 -14.51 -16.58 -12.10
C GLN A 358 -15.54 -15.49 -12.41
N VAL A 359 -16.81 -15.88 -12.51
CA VAL A 359 -17.91 -14.91 -12.46
C VAL A 359 -18.18 -14.57 -11.00
N LEU A 360 -18.18 -13.28 -10.66
CA LEU A 360 -18.46 -12.82 -9.30
C LEU A 360 -19.98 -12.76 -9.09
N LEU A 361 -20.51 -13.59 -8.18
CA LEU A 361 -21.95 -13.67 -7.93
C LEU A 361 -22.35 -12.76 -6.76
N ALA A 362 -21.76 -12.98 -5.58
CA ALA A 362 -21.98 -12.12 -4.41
C ALA A 362 -20.97 -12.37 -3.28
N VAL A 363 -20.94 -11.50 -2.28
CA VAL A 363 -20.29 -11.76 -0.99
C VAL A 363 -20.99 -12.92 -0.27
N ASN A 364 -20.21 -13.82 0.32
CA ASN A 364 -20.71 -14.98 1.03
C ASN A 364 -21.29 -14.60 2.41
N THR A 365 -22.60 -14.40 2.48
CA THR A 365 -23.34 -14.33 3.74
C THR A 365 -24.50 -15.33 3.71
N LYS A 366 -24.96 -15.79 4.88
CA LYS A 366 -26.06 -16.74 4.98
C LYS A 366 -27.34 -16.22 4.32
N GLU A 367 -27.67 -14.93 4.50
CA GLU A 367 -28.86 -14.36 3.85
C GLU A 367 -28.71 -14.31 2.33
N ILE A 368 -27.55 -13.89 1.83
CA ILE A 368 -27.31 -13.76 0.38
C ILE A 368 -27.28 -15.14 -0.29
N ALA A 369 -26.61 -16.13 0.30
CA ALA A 369 -26.58 -17.49 -0.20
C ALA A 369 -28.00 -18.08 -0.29
N THR A 370 -28.80 -17.91 0.76
CA THR A 370 -30.21 -18.35 0.78
C THR A 370 -31.03 -17.68 -0.32
N ARG A 371 -30.84 -16.37 -0.53
CA ARG A 371 -31.53 -15.63 -1.59
C ARG A 371 -31.14 -16.12 -2.99
N LEU A 372 -29.85 -16.31 -3.24
CA LEU A 372 -29.34 -16.83 -4.52
C LEU A 372 -29.90 -18.23 -4.83
N GLU A 373 -30.01 -19.08 -3.82
CA GLU A 373 -30.64 -20.40 -3.93
C GLU A 373 -32.13 -20.29 -4.26
N GLN A 374 -32.89 -19.48 -3.52
CA GLN A 374 -34.33 -19.38 -3.67
C GLN A 374 -34.77 -18.69 -4.97
N GLU A 375 -34.12 -17.58 -5.32
CA GLU A 375 -34.52 -16.73 -6.46
C GLU A 375 -33.90 -17.21 -7.78
N HIS A 376 -32.68 -17.75 -7.72
CA HIS A 376 -31.91 -18.08 -8.91
C HIS A 376 -31.43 -19.53 -8.95
N GLY A 377 -31.75 -20.37 -7.95
CA GLY A 377 -31.26 -21.74 -7.88
C GLY A 377 -29.73 -21.85 -7.93
N ILE A 378 -29.03 -20.80 -7.53
CA ILE A 378 -27.56 -20.76 -7.48
C ILE A 378 -27.17 -21.36 -6.14
N VAL A 379 -26.55 -22.54 -6.20
CA VAL A 379 -26.14 -23.33 -5.03
C VAL A 379 -24.75 -23.87 -5.29
N VAL A 380 -23.88 -23.83 -4.29
CA VAL A 380 -22.51 -24.34 -4.37
C VAL A 380 -22.51 -25.81 -4.82
N GLY A 381 -21.58 -26.16 -5.72
CA GLY A 381 -21.48 -27.46 -6.38
C GLY A 381 -22.37 -27.62 -7.62
N ARG A 382 -23.28 -26.67 -7.89
CA ARG A 382 -24.16 -26.75 -9.06
C ARG A 382 -23.45 -26.24 -10.32
N GLU A 383 -23.56 -27.00 -11.40
CA GLU A 383 -23.18 -26.52 -12.74
C GLU A 383 -24.27 -25.60 -13.30
N LEU A 384 -23.86 -24.45 -13.84
CA LEU A 384 -24.74 -23.47 -14.47
C LEU A 384 -24.19 -23.05 -15.82
N ASN A 385 -25.10 -22.84 -16.77
CA ASN A 385 -24.80 -22.16 -18.02
C ASN A 385 -24.90 -20.65 -17.81
N PHE A 386 -24.11 -19.90 -18.56
CA PHE A 386 -24.20 -18.45 -18.60
C PHE A 386 -24.09 -17.94 -20.04
N LYS A 387 -24.55 -16.72 -20.26
CA LYS A 387 -24.39 -16.00 -21.53
C LYS A 387 -23.62 -14.72 -21.29
N VAL A 388 -22.74 -14.34 -22.20
CA VAL A 388 -22.14 -13.01 -22.16
C VAL A 388 -23.08 -12.06 -22.90
N VAL A 389 -23.50 -10.97 -22.25
CA VAL A 389 -24.50 -10.04 -22.84
C VAL A 389 -23.91 -8.67 -23.16
N ALA A 390 -22.84 -8.27 -22.47
CA ALA A 390 -22.15 -7.01 -22.71
C ALA A 390 -20.70 -7.09 -22.24
N ARG A 391 -19.90 -6.11 -22.64
CA ARG A 391 -18.52 -5.90 -22.17
C ARG A 391 -18.29 -4.45 -21.77
N SER A 392 -17.28 -4.20 -20.96
CA SER A 392 -16.73 -2.85 -20.77
C SER A 392 -15.71 -2.52 -21.85
N VAL A 393 -15.35 -1.23 -21.96
CA VAL A 393 -14.11 -0.82 -22.64
C VAL A 393 -12.90 -1.31 -21.84
N GLY A 394 -11.90 -1.84 -22.54
CA GLY A 394 -10.61 -2.19 -21.96
C GLY A 394 -9.73 -0.97 -21.70
N THR A 395 -9.23 -0.79 -20.48
CA THR A 395 -8.27 0.28 -20.16
C THR A 395 -7.08 -0.22 -19.34
N ARG A 396 -6.00 0.57 -19.28
CA ARG A 396 -4.86 0.30 -18.37
C ARG A 396 -5.19 0.53 -16.90
N ASP A 397 -6.26 1.27 -16.59
CA ASP A 397 -6.62 1.59 -15.22
C ASP A 397 -7.62 0.62 -14.63
N HIS A 398 -8.71 0.36 -15.34
CA HIS A 398 -9.77 -0.51 -14.87
C HIS A 398 -9.69 -1.93 -15.42
N GLY A 399 -8.98 -2.17 -16.53
CA GLY A 399 -8.99 -3.46 -17.21
C GLY A 399 -10.24 -3.65 -18.08
N MET A 400 -10.73 -4.88 -18.20
CA MET A 400 -11.93 -5.22 -18.98
C MET A 400 -12.82 -6.22 -18.23
N TYR A 401 -14.12 -5.94 -18.25
CA TYR A 401 -15.17 -6.72 -17.60
C TYR A 401 -16.19 -7.22 -18.63
N LEU A 402 -16.79 -8.36 -18.34
CA LEU A 402 -17.95 -8.88 -19.04
C LEU A 402 -19.17 -8.83 -18.13
N GLN A 403 -20.32 -8.47 -18.68
CA GLN A 403 -21.61 -8.70 -18.05
C GLN A 403 -22.12 -10.04 -18.53
N VAL A 404 -22.39 -10.94 -17.59
CA VAL A 404 -22.91 -12.26 -17.89
C VAL A 404 -24.30 -12.42 -17.31
N GLN A 405 -25.14 -13.16 -18.02
CA GLN A 405 -26.48 -13.52 -17.59
C GLN A 405 -26.50 -14.99 -17.18
N ILE A 406 -26.96 -15.25 -15.96
CA ILE A 406 -27.23 -16.59 -15.43
C ILE A 406 -28.71 -16.61 -15.06
N LYS A 407 -29.50 -17.37 -15.81
CA LYS A 407 -30.97 -17.30 -15.77
C LYS A 407 -31.46 -15.86 -15.99
N ASP A 408 -32.14 -15.28 -15.01
CA ASP A 408 -32.73 -13.94 -15.11
C ASP A 408 -31.88 -12.86 -14.41
N ALA A 409 -30.73 -13.23 -13.84
CA ALA A 409 -29.84 -12.33 -13.12
C ALA A 409 -28.57 -12.01 -13.92
N ARG A 410 -28.02 -10.81 -13.69
CA ARG A 410 -26.79 -10.32 -14.31
C ARG A 410 -25.67 -10.23 -13.28
N PHE A 411 -24.50 -10.69 -13.69
CA PHE A 411 -23.30 -10.75 -12.87
C PHE A 411 -22.10 -10.22 -13.65
N THR A 412 -21.01 -9.98 -12.94
CA THR A 412 -19.76 -9.46 -13.52
C THR A 412 -18.73 -10.56 -13.61
N LEU A 413 -18.12 -10.72 -14.79
CA LEU A 413 -16.96 -11.55 -15.02
C LEU A 413 -15.76 -10.63 -15.33
N PRO A 414 -14.90 -10.35 -14.35
CA PRO A 414 -13.71 -9.54 -14.56
C PRO A 414 -12.66 -10.35 -15.34
N LEU A 415 -12.32 -9.93 -16.56
CA LEU A 415 -11.31 -10.63 -17.36
C LEU A 415 -9.91 -10.12 -17.03
N TRP A 416 -9.70 -8.80 -17.15
CA TRP A 416 -8.47 -8.13 -16.74
C TRP A 416 -8.81 -7.10 -15.66
N TYR A 417 -8.06 -7.07 -14.57
CA TYR A 417 -8.15 -6.01 -13.56
C TYR A 417 -6.85 -5.87 -12.78
N LYS A 418 -6.61 -4.69 -12.21
CA LYS A 418 -5.48 -4.48 -11.29
C LYS A 418 -5.78 -5.24 -9.98
N PRO A 419 -4.91 -6.14 -9.50
CA PRO A 419 -5.15 -6.87 -8.25
C PRO A 419 -5.52 -5.97 -7.06
N SER A 420 -5.00 -4.75 -7.00
CA SER A 420 -5.38 -3.75 -5.99
C SER A 420 -6.84 -3.27 -6.02
N SER A 421 -7.57 -3.48 -7.12
CA SER A 421 -8.98 -3.11 -7.26
C SER A 421 -9.97 -4.21 -6.84
N PHE A 422 -9.47 -5.37 -6.40
CA PHE A 422 -10.29 -6.56 -6.11
C PHE A 422 -11.51 -6.29 -5.22
N ASN A 423 -11.33 -5.56 -4.11
CA ASN A 423 -12.42 -5.25 -3.18
C ASN A 423 -13.55 -4.41 -3.79
N TYR A 424 -13.31 -3.77 -4.94
CA TYR A 424 -14.28 -2.91 -5.59
C TYR A 424 -15.01 -3.62 -6.74
N LEU A 425 -14.57 -4.80 -7.18
CA LEU A 425 -15.08 -5.44 -8.40
C LEU A 425 -16.59 -5.66 -8.43
N LEU A 426 -17.21 -5.94 -7.26
CA LEU A 426 -18.66 -6.12 -7.14
C LEU A 426 -19.46 -4.80 -7.18
N VAL A 427 -18.81 -3.67 -6.93
CA VAL A 427 -19.45 -2.34 -6.79
C VAL A 427 -18.95 -1.33 -7.82
N GLN A 428 -18.13 -1.76 -8.78
CA GLN A 428 -17.64 -0.89 -9.84
C GLN A 428 -18.81 -0.44 -10.73
N ASN A 429 -18.86 0.86 -11.02
CA ASN A 429 -19.73 1.39 -12.03
C ASN A 429 -19.06 1.20 -13.40
N VAL A 430 -19.70 0.45 -14.28
CA VAL A 430 -19.14 0.06 -15.58
C VAL A 430 -20.13 0.45 -16.67
N ASP A 431 -19.62 1.18 -17.67
CA ASP A 431 -20.38 1.44 -18.90
C ASP A 431 -20.37 0.19 -19.78
N TRP A 432 -21.56 -0.32 -20.05
CA TRP A 432 -21.75 -1.58 -20.77
C TRP A 432 -21.97 -1.36 -22.26
N ILE A 433 -21.14 -2.00 -23.07
CA ILE A 433 -21.29 -2.10 -24.53
C ILE A 433 -21.97 -3.43 -24.84
N PRO A 434 -23.19 -3.43 -25.39
CA PRO A 434 -23.85 -4.65 -25.82
C PRO A 434 -22.97 -5.43 -26.80
N LEU A 435 -22.93 -6.76 -26.66
CA LEU A 435 -22.23 -7.58 -27.64
C LEU A 435 -22.98 -7.55 -28.97
N LEU A 436 -22.24 -7.34 -30.05
CA LEU A 436 -22.75 -7.43 -31.41
C LEU A 436 -22.84 -8.90 -31.83
N ASP A 437 -23.76 -9.22 -32.74
CA ASP A 437 -23.94 -10.56 -33.32
C ASP A 437 -22.66 -11.14 -33.95
N SER A 438 -21.66 -10.29 -34.23
CA SER A 438 -20.37 -10.67 -34.77
C SER A 438 -19.44 -11.38 -33.77
N VAL A 439 -19.70 -11.28 -32.47
CA VAL A 439 -18.91 -11.99 -31.44
C VAL A 439 -19.46 -13.41 -31.30
N GLN A 440 -18.84 -14.36 -32.00
CA GLN A 440 -19.27 -15.76 -31.94
C GLN A 440 -18.77 -16.43 -30.66
N LEU A 441 -19.69 -16.62 -29.71
CA LEU A 441 -19.48 -17.48 -28.55
C LEU A 441 -20.40 -18.69 -28.67
N ASP A 442 -19.86 -19.89 -28.50
CA ASP A 442 -20.65 -21.11 -28.39
C ASP A 442 -21.31 -21.14 -27.00
N GLU A 443 -22.44 -20.43 -26.84
CA GLU A 443 -23.14 -20.29 -25.55
C GLU A 443 -23.41 -21.63 -24.85
N PRO A 444 -23.81 -22.73 -25.54
CA PRO A 444 -23.95 -24.05 -24.91
C PRO A 444 -22.68 -24.59 -24.22
N SER A 445 -21.50 -24.11 -24.62
CA SER A 445 -20.22 -24.49 -24.00
C SER A 445 -19.85 -23.63 -22.78
N LEU A 446 -20.53 -22.49 -22.59
CA LEU A 446 -20.25 -21.54 -21.50
C LEU A 446 -20.91 -22.02 -20.20
N LYS A 447 -20.17 -22.84 -19.48
CA LYS A 447 -20.58 -23.44 -18.22
C LYS A 447 -19.52 -23.23 -17.15
N GLY A 448 -19.97 -23.21 -15.91
CA GLY A 448 -19.10 -23.24 -14.74
C GLY A 448 -19.80 -23.90 -13.56
N VAL A 449 -19.04 -24.09 -12.48
CA VAL A 449 -19.53 -24.68 -11.24
C VAL A 449 -19.57 -23.60 -10.17
N VAL A 450 -20.70 -23.48 -9.47
CA VAL A 450 -20.82 -22.53 -8.36
C VAL A 450 -19.91 -22.99 -7.23
N ASP A 451 -19.07 -22.10 -6.74
CA ASP A 451 -18.04 -22.39 -5.74
C ASP A 451 -17.70 -21.11 -4.97
N TYR A 452 -16.63 -21.15 -4.17
CA TYR A 452 -16.12 -20.00 -3.45
C TYR A 452 -14.83 -19.45 -4.03
N HIS A 453 -14.72 -18.12 -4.05
CA HIS A 453 -13.42 -17.45 -4.11
C HIS A 453 -12.91 -17.32 -2.68
N HIS A 454 -11.68 -17.79 -2.47
CA HIS A 454 -11.06 -17.77 -1.15
C HIS A 454 -10.09 -16.61 -0.98
N LEU A 455 -10.18 -15.94 0.17
CA LEU A 455 -9.11 -15.05 0.64
C LEU A 455 -8.38 -15.71 1.82
N LEU A 456 -7.15 -15.27 2.05
CA LEU A 456 -6.35 -15.68 3.20
C LEU A 456 -6.55 -14.71 4.36
N THR A 457 -6.64 -15.29 5.55
CA THR A 457 -6.67 -14.61 6.85
C THR A 457 -5.85 -15.43 7.85
N VAL A 458 -6.00 -15.17 9.13
CA VAL A 458 -5.40 -15.94 10.22
C VAL A 458 -6.44 -16.60 11.11
N GLU A 459 -6.07 -17.74 11.69
CA GLU A 459 -6.76 -18.36 12.82
C GLU A 459 -5.80 -18.62 13.97
N ARG A 460 -6.31 -18.54 15.20
CA ARG A 460 -5.53 -18.87 16.39
C ARG A 460 -5.06 -20.32 16.32
N LEU A 461 -3.79 -20.54 16.60
CA LEU A 461 -3.32 -21.87 16.99
C LEU A 461 -3.71 -22.07 18.46
N GLU A 462 -4.59 -23.05 18.74
CA GLU A 462 -4.89 -23.43 20.12
C GLU A 462 -3.58 -23.66 20.87
N ASP A 463 -3.48 -23.11 22.08
CA ASP A 463 -2.24 -23.00 22.82
C ASP A 463 -1.51 -24.35 22.84
N LEU A 464 -0.34 -24.41 22.19
CA LEU A 464 0.66 -25.43 22.47
C LEU A 464 1.25 -25.15 23.86
N CYS A 465 0.41 -25.19 24.90
CA CYS A 465 0.85 -25.34 26.27
C CYS A 465 0.82 -26.83 26.61
N PRO A 466 1.97 -27.45 26.90
CA PRO A 466 1.97 -28.74 27.56
C PRO A 466 1.40 -28.57 28.98
N ASN A 467 0.63 -29.58 29.40
CA ASN A 467 0.21 -29.77 30.79
C ASN A 467 1.34 -29.57 31.80
#